data_AF-A0A1D6END6-F1
#
_entry.id   AF-A0A1D6END6-F1
#
_cell.length_a   1.000
_cell.length_b   1.000
_cell.length_c   1.000
_cell.angle_alpha   90.00
_cell.angle_beta   90.00
_cell.angle_gamma   90.00
#
_symmetry.space_group_name_H-M   'P 1'
#
loop_
_entity.id
_entity.type
_entity.pdbx_description
1 polymer ?
#
loop_
_entity_poly.entity_id
_entity_poly.type
_entity_poly.pdbx_seq_one_letter_code
_entity_poly.pdbx_strand_id
1 'polypeptide(L)'
;MDTAVNRKDLGVPVGDTLFGKTILILGFGAIGIEVAKRLRPFGVKILATKRNWSSDTLPSYVDELVDKKGGPEDMYEFAGEANIVIACMTLTSETDWNCGS
;
A
#
# COMPACT_ATOMS: atom_id res chain seq x y z
N MET A 1 -14.89 -6.20 -21.97
CA MET A 1 -14.91 -4.73 -22.13
C MET A 1 -16.33 -4.20 -22.31
N ASP A 2 -17.35 -4.99 -21.96
CA ASP A 2 -18.69 -4.88 -22.57
C ASP A 2 -19.76 -4.39 -21.58
N THR A 3 -19.41 -4.17 -20.32
CA THR A 3 -20.35 -3.78 -19.27
C THR A 3 -20.37 -2.27 -18.97
N ALA A 4 -19.36 -1.51 -19.42
CA ALA A 4 -19.26 -0.08 -19.11
C ALA A 4 -20.01 0.84 -20.11
N VAL A 5 -20.37 0.35 -21.31
CA VAL A 5 -20.89 1.21 -22.40
C VAL A 5 -22.41 1.43 -22.33
N ASN A 6 -23.15 0.60 -21.58
CA ASN A 6 -24.63 0.63 -21.61
C ASN A 6 -25.27 1.72 -20.70
N ARG A 7 -24.48 2.38 -19.84
CA ARG A 7 -24.94 3.55 -19.07
C ARG A 7 -24.22 4.77 -19.64
N LYS A 8 -24.99 5.67 -20.26
CA LYS A 8 -24.54 6.90 -20.93
C LYS A 8 -23.94 7.94 -19.96
N ASP A 9 -22.87 7.57 -19.26
CA ASP A 9 -22.15 8.40 -18.29
C ASP A 9 -20.72 8.61 -18.80
N LEU A 10 -20.58 9.46 -19.83
CA LEU A 10 -19.29 9.79 -20.45
C LEU A 10 -18.53 10.88 -19.69
N GLY A 11 -18.64 10.92 -18.35
CA GLY A 11 -18.10 12.00 -17.53
C GLY A 11 -17.71 11.65 -16.10
N VAL A 12 -17.90 10.41 -15.67
CA VAL A 12 -17.44 9.92 -14.36
C VAL A 12 -16.44 8.80 -14.61
N PRO A 13 -15.26 8.80 -13.96
CA PRO A 13 -14.43 7.61 -13.98
C PRO A 13 -15.29 6.46 -13.47
N VAL A 14 -15.41 5.39 -14.26
CA VAL A 14 -16.04 4.11 -13.89
C VAL A 14 -15.24 3.41 -12.77
N GLY A 15 -14.31 4.12 -12.13
CA GLY A 15 -13.43 3.64 -11.09
C GLY A 15 -13.98 4.04 -9.73
N ASP A 16 -14.09 3.04 -8.85
CA ASP A 16 -14.18 3.24 -7.42
C ASP A 16 -13.16 4.30 -6.97
N THR A 17 -13.60 5.37 -6.30
CA THR A 17 -12.71 6.43 -5.83
C THR A 17 -11.71 5.87 -4.83
N LEU A 18 -10.43 6.23 -4.99
CA LEU A 18 -9.40 5.92 -3.98
C LEU A 18 -9.69 6.62 -2.65
N PHE A 19 -10.46 7.72 -2.68
CA PHE A 19 -10.85 8.49 -1.51
C PHE A 19 -11.54 7.62 -0.44
N GLY A 20 -10.99 7.63 0.77
CA GLY A 20 -11.49 6.84 1.90
C GLY A 20 -11.16 5.35 1.86
N LYS A 21 -10.44 4.86 0.85
CA LYS A 21 -9.98 3.46 0.81
C LYS A 21 -8.72 3.26 1.64
N THR A 22 -8.55 2.03 2.12
CA THR A 22 -7.37 1.63 2.89
C THR A 22 -6.35 0.96 1.97
N ILE A 23 -5.14 1.48 1.95
CA ILE A 23 -4.01 0.97 1.17
C ILE A 23 -2.94 0.46 2.12
N LEU A 24 -2.55 -0.80 1.95
CA LEU A 24 -1.46 -1.44 2.69
C LEU A 24 -0.18 -1.43 1.87
N ILE A 25 0.89 -0.87 2.42
CA ILE A 25 2.23 -0.89 1.85
C ILE A 25 3.08 -1.90 2.61
N LEU A 26 3.40 -3.02 1.97
CA LEU A 26 4.30 -4.04 2.50
C LEU A 26 5.75 -3.70 2.17
N GLY A 27 6.60 -3.60 3.18
CA GLY A 27 8.00 -3.23 2.99
C GLY A 27 8.17 -1.72 2.80
N PHE A 28 7.91 -0.97 3.87
CA PHE A 28 8.03 0.48 3.84
C PHE A 28 9.50 0.96 3.78
N GLY A 29 10.03 1.06 2.55
CA GLY A 29 11.37 1.58 2.23
C GLY A 29 11.34 2.87 1.41
N ALA A 30 12.39 3.14 0.64
CA ALA A 30 12.48 4.34 -0.21
C ALA A 30 11.31 4.45 -1.20
N ILE A 31 10.95 3.34 -1.86
CA ILE A 31 9.83 3.29 -2.82
C ILE A 31 8.50 3.46 -2.08
N GLY A 32 8.31 2.76 -0.97
CA GLY A 32 7.09 2.84 -0.16
C GLY A 32 6.80 4.26 0.33
N ILE A 33 7.84 5.02 0.73
CA ILE A 33 7.73 6.43 1.10
C ILE A 33 7.22 7.28 -0.06
N GLU A 34 7.80 7.09 -1.24
CA GLU A 34 7.52 7.88 -2.45
C GLU A 34 6.11 7.56 -2.99
N VAL A 35 5.66 6.32 -2.85
CA VAL A 35 4.26 5.92 -3.10
C VAL A 35 3.33 6.57 -2.10
N ALA A 36 3.62 6.51 -0.79
CA ALA A 36 2.79 7.11 0.25
C ALA A 36 2.61 8.63 0.06
N LYS A 37 3.69 9.34 -0.34
CA LYS A 37 3.62 10.77 -0.70
C LYS A 37 2.64 11.06 -1.81
N ARG A 38 2.65 10.26 -2.89
CA ARG A 38 1.71 10.42 -4.00
C ARG A 38 0.29 10.07 -3.59
N LEU A 39 0.12 9.13 -2.67
CA LEU A 39 -1.18 8.68 -2.18
C LEU A 39 -1.85 9.68 -1.23
N ARG A 40 -1.09 10.45 -0.44
CA ARG A 40 -1.65 11.45 0.50
C ARG A 40 -2.69 12.42 -0.09
N PRO A 41 -2.47 13.08 -1.25
CA PRO A 41 -3.48 13.97 -1.84
C PRO A 41 -4.76 13.24 -2.30
N PHE A 42 -4.75 11.91 -2.41
CA PHE A 42 -5.94 11.13 -2.76
C PHE A 42 -6.88 10.88 -1.57
N GLY A 43 -6.51 11.28 -0.34
CA GLY A 43 -7.35 11.10 0.85
C GLY A 43 -7.60 9.63 1.21
N VAL A 44 -6.60 8.77 0.96
CA VAL A 44 -6.61 7.36 1.36
C VAL A 44 -6.09 7.18 2.78
N LYS A 45 -6.47 6.08 3.43
CA LYS A 45 -5.85 5.61 4.67
C LYS A 45 -4.66 4.72 4.33
N ILE A 46 -3.47 5.09 4.78
CA ILE A 46 -2.23 4.38 4.46
C ILE A 46 -1.81 3.54 5.66
N LEU A 47 -1.86 2.22 5.50
CA LEU A 47 -1.27 1.25 6.41
C LEU A 47 0.10 0.85 5.85
N ALA A 48 1.11 0.74 6.70
CA ALA A 48 2.41 0.28 6.26
C ALA A 48 2.99 -0.75 7.22
N THR A 49 3.67 -1.75 6.66
CA THR A 49 4.42 -2.74 7.43
C THR A 49 5.91 -2.64 7.12
N LYS A 50 6.73 -2.78 8.17
CA LYS A 50 8.18 -2.79 8.05
C LYS A 50 8.75 -3.71 9.14
N ARG A 51 9.79 -4.47 8.80
CA ARG A 51 10.50 -5.36 9.74
C ARG A 51 11.16 -4.57 10.89
N ASN A 52 11.64 -3.37 10.60
CA ASN A 52 12.30 -2.52 11.58
C ASN A 52 11.96 -1.05 11.35
N TRP A 53 11.33 -0.39 12.31
CA TRP A 53 10.93 1.03 12.24
C TRP A 53 11.99 1.98 12.81
N SER A 54 13.27 1.62 12.77
CA SER A 54 14.33 2.50 13.29
C SER A 54 14.32 3.87 12.61
N SER A 55 14.32 4.92 13.45
CA SER A 55 14.38 6.34 13.06
C SER A 55 15.60 6.68 12.21
N ASP A 56 16.66 5.88 12.28
CA ASP A 56 17.88 6.04 11.47
C ASP A 56 17.67 5.79 9.98
N THR A 57 16.67 4.97 9.61
CA THR A 57 16.40 4.59 8.21
C THR A 57 15.20 5.27 7.60
N LEU A 58 14.43 6.04 8.36
CA LEU A 58 13.20 6.67 7.90
C LEU A 58 13.20 8.16 8.24
N PRO A 59 12.91 9.04 7.26
CA PRO A 59 12.78 10.45 7.53
C PRO A 59 11.61 10.74 8.48
N SER A 60 11.72 11.78 9.31
CA SER A 60 10.74 12.14 10.35
C SER A 60 9.31 12.34 9.82
N TYR A 61 9.15 12.80 8.58
CA TYR A 61 7.85 13.01 7.95
C TYR A 61 7.10 11.70 7.62
N VAL A 62 7.70 10.53 7.82
CA VAL A 62 7.04 9.23 7.57
C VAL A 62 5.84 9.00 8.48
N ASP A 63 5.88 9.52 9.71
CA ASP A 63 4.71 9.53 10.61
C ASP A 63 3.53 10.27 9.99
N GLU A 64 3.79 11.37 9.28
CA GLU A 64 2.76 12.17 8.62
C GLU A 64 2.25 11.52 7.33
N LEU A 65 2.96 10.54 6.77
CA LEU A 65 2.58 9.84 5.54
C LEU A 65 1.80 8.55 5.77
N VAL A 66 1.86 7.99 6.98
CA VAL A 66 1.30 6.67 7.29
C VAL A 66 0.36 6.79 8.48
N ASP A 67 -0.89 6.35 8.32
CA ASP A 67 -1.90 6.42 9.38
C ASP A 67 -1.76 5.27 10.39
N LYS A 68 -1.25 4.10 9.96
CA LYS A 68 -0.98 2.96 10.85
C LYS A 68 0.31 2.25 10.47
N LYS A 69 1.17 2.05 11.45
CA LYS A 69 2.45 1.35 11.33
C LYS A 69 2.34 0.00 12.01
N GLY A 70 2.89 -1.04 11.40
CA GLY A 70 2.89 -2.39 11.97
C GLY A 70 4.14 -3.16 11.62
N GLY A 71 4.34 -4.25 12.35
CA GLY A 71 5.38 -5.22 12.06
C GLY A 71 5.00 -6.16 10.92
N PRO A 72 5.88 -7.12 10.59
CA PRO A 72 5.54 -8.24 9.71
C PRO A 72 4.49 -9.17 10.34
N GLU A 73 4.36 -9.18 11.68
CA GLU A 73 3.33 -9.94 12.40
C GLU A 73 1.91 -9.41 12.15
N ASP A 74 1.75 -8.08 12.06
CA ASP A 74 0.48 -7.41 11.76
C ASP A 74 0.07 -7.50 10.29
N MET A 75 0.87 -8.16 9.44
CA MET A 75 0.62 -8.22 8.00
C MET A 75 -0.76 -8.78 7.67
N TYR A 76 -1.19 -9.84 8.36
CA TYR A 76 -2.48 -10.49 8.13
C TYR A 76 -3.65 -9.62 8.59
N GLU A 77 -3.52 -8.96 9.73
CA GLU A 77 -4.52 -8.03 10.26
C GLU A 77 -4.70 -6.83 9.31
N PHE A 78 -3.58 -6.27 8.83
CA PHE A 78 -3.64 -5.15 7.90
C PHE A 78 -4.13 -5.57 6.52
N ALA A 79 -3.83 -6.78 6.07
CA ALA A 79 -4.37 -7.32 4.82
C ALA A 79 -5.91 -7.49 4.90
N GLY A 80 -6.45 -7.79 6.09
CA GLY A 80 -7.89 -7.83 6.32
C GLY A 80 -8.57 -6.45 6.28
N GLU A 81 -7.89 -5.39 6.72
CA GLU A 81 -8.40 -4.02 6.68
C GLU A 81 -8.17 -3.32 5.32
N ALA A 82 -7.20 -3.79 4.54
CA ALA A 82 -6.79 -3.18 3.28
C ALA A 82 -7.71 -3.52 2.10
N ASN A 83 -8.05 -2.52 1.30
CA ASN A 83 -8.69 -2.74 0.00
C ASN A 83 -7.66 -2.95 -1.11
N ILE A 84 -6.46 -2.39 -0.95
CA ILE A 84 -5.38 -2.44 -1.93
C ILE A 84 -4.10 -2.77 -1.19
N VAL A 85 -3.34 -3.75 -1.69
CA VAL A 85 -2.04 -4.13 -1.14
C VAL A 85 -0.95 -3.81 -2.17
N ILE A 86 0.05 -3.03 -1.75
CA ILE A 86 1.22 -2.65 -2.53
C ILE A 86 2.43 -3.30 -1.89
N ALA A 87 3.01 -4.31 -2.55
CA ALA A 87 4.26 -4.91 -2.12
C ALA A 87 5.45 -4.12 -2.69
N CYS A 88 6.16 -3.38 -1.83
CA CYS A 88 7.38 -2.64 -2.16
C CYS A 88 8.62 -3.24 -1.49
N MET A 89 8.59 -4.54 -1.21
CA MET A 89 9.76 -5.24 -0.66
C MET A 89 10.83 -5.37 -1.73
N THR A 90 12.08 -5.06 -1.38
CA THR A 90 13.24 -5.52 -2.16
C THR A 90 13.26 -7.04 -2.15
N LEU A 91 13.33 -7.66 -3.33
CA LEU A 91 13.46 -9.11 -3.48
C LEU A 91 14.83 -9.54 -2.93
N THR A 92 14.92 -9.80 -1.64
CA THR A 92 16.03 -10.53 -1.03
C THR A 92 15.65 -12.00 -0.95
N SER A 93 16.64 -12.88 -1.09
CA SER A 93 16.55 -14.34 -1.31
C SER A 93 15.68 -15.15 -0.34
N GLU A 94 15.07 -14.53 0.68
CA GLU A 94 14.02 -15.12 1.54
C GLU A 94 12.66 -15.29 0.81
N THR A 95 12.47 -14.70 -0.39
CA THR A 95 11.28 -14.92 -1.25
C THR A 95 11.57 -15.81 -2.46
N ASP A 96 12.70 -16.52 -2.44
CA ASP A 96 12.93 -17.62 -3.37
C ASP A 96 11.96 -18.74 -3.00
N TRP A 97 10.80 -18.74 -3.67
CA TRP A 97 9.91 -19.90 -3.75
C TRP A 97 10.67 -20.99 -4.52
N ASN A 98 11.61 -21.63 -3.84
CA ASN A 98 12.31 -22.80 -4.35
C ASN A 98 11.31 -23.97 -4.34
N CYS A 99 10.41 -23.96 -5.32
CA CYS A 99 9.63 -25.11 -5.73
C CYS A 99 10.58 -26.04 -6.50
N GLY A 100 11.49 -26.66 -5.76
CA GLY A 100 12.55 -27.48 -6.28
C GLY A 100 12.94 -28.55 -5.29
N SER A 101 12.03 -29.49 -5.05
CA SER A 101 12.31 -30.89 -4.65
C SER A 101 11.06 -31.73 -4.87
#